data_AF-A0A962II48-F1
#
_entry.id   AF-A0A962II48-F1
#
_cell.length_a   1.000
_cell.length_b   1.000
_cell.length_c   1.000
_cell.angle_alpha   90.00
_cell.angle_beta   90.00
_cell.angle_gamma   90.00
#
_symmetry.space_group_name_H-M   'P 1'
#
loop_
_entity.id
_entity.type
_entity.pdbx_description
1 polymer ?
#
loop_
_entity_poly.entity_id
_entity_poly.type
_entity_poly.pdbx_seq_one_letter_code
_entity_poly.pdbx_strand_id
1 'polypeptide(L)'
;GLYAISQAFTLLVGRDSKRPAAPEVTGMFRKLFEVFRYPKVLYPSSLFGVTAGIVPGVGEFLSQFFAYSWAQKVSKAPELFGKGAPDGIVASEAANNSVPPAAMIPLLALGIPGEELTAMMLTVFYVHNVVPGPGLFRDQPEFVTSLYLSMLILNVLVIIFLLYASRFMIKVIAIPDRFLGVIILTLSFIGVYSLRNSFSDCLLAGVFGLFGFILKRLNLPAVPIVLGIVLGKIAETKFRSSMARVDSPLEMIDRPIAGVLFGLIILVLIVHFVGLRRSPTDLEQFDDKLHDANKKRISDDA
;
A
#
# COMPACT_ATOMS: atom_id res chain seq x y z
N GLY A 1 14.21 -5.38 -2.90
CA GLY A 1 14.51 -6.52 -3.80
C GLY A 1 13.35 -6.88 -4.68
N LEU A 2 12.44 -7.73 -4.17
CA LEU A 2 11.35 -8.40 -4.90
C LEU A 2 10.49 -7.53 -5.83
N TYR A 3 10.24 -6.26 -5.49
CA TYR A 3 9.43 -5.36 -6.30
C TYR A 3 10.27 -4.39 -7.14
N ALA A 4 10.94 -3.41 -6.51
CA ALA A 4 11.64 -2.32 -7.19
C ALA A 4 12.85 -2.77 -8.02
N ILE A 5 13.77 -3.57 -7.44
CA ILE A 5 14.97 -4.07 -8.15
C ILE A 5 14.56 -5.07 -9.25
N SER A 6 13.60 -5.95 -8.97
CA SER A 6 13.01 -6.83 -9.99
C SER A 6 12.43 -6.02 -11.16
N GLN A 7 11.69 -4.93 -10.88
CA GLN A 7 11.14 -4.06 -11.91
C GLN A 7 12.22 -3.35 -12.70
N ALA A 8 13.29 -2.89 -12.04
CA ALA A 8 14.44 -2.32 -12.71
C ALA A 8 15.09 -3.31 -13.69
N PHE A 9 15.28 -4.57 -13.28
CA PHE A 9 15.78 -5.61 -14.19
C PHE A 9 14.84 -5.87 -15.37
N THR A 10 13.52 -5.88 -15.15
CA THR A 10 12.54 -5.99 -16.23
C THR A 10 12.66 -4.84 -17.23
N LEU A 11 12.82 -3.60 -16.76
CA LEU A 11 12.98 -2.42 -17.60
C LEU A 11 14.32 -2.41 -18.36
N LEU A 12 15.39 -2.93 -17.75
CA LEU A 12 16.71 -3.01 -18.36
C LEU A 12 16.79 -4.06 -19.48
N VAL A 13 16.12 -5.21 -19.30
CA VAL A 13 16.15 -6.34 -20.25
C VAL A 13 15.01 -6.26 -21.28
N GLY A 14 13.93 -5.53 -20.97
CA GLY A 14 12.78 -5.35 -21.84
C GLY A 14 13.11 -4.65 -23.16
N ARG A 15 12.29 -4.91 -24.18
CA ARG A 15 12.29 -4.09 -25.41
C ARG A 15 11.64 -2.75 -25.08
N ASP A 16 12.21 -1.67 -25.60
CA ASP A 16 11.65 -0.33 -25.43
C ASP A 16 10.19 -0.30 -25.90
N SER A 17 9.29 0.09 -25.00
CA SER A 17 7.88 0.29 -25.28
C SER A 17 7.70 1.37 -26.35
N LYS A 18 6.69 1.28 -27.23
CA LYS A 18 6.26 2.43 -28.06
C LYS A 18 5.87 3.56 -27.10
N ARG A 19 6.70 4.62 -27.06
CA ARG A 19 6.58 5.67 -26.05
C ARG A 19 5.38 6.55 -26.38
N PRO A 20 4.42 6.73 -25.44
CA PRO A 20 3.43 7.79 -25.60
C PRO A 20 4.18 9.13 -25.63
N ALA A 21 3.84 10.02 -26.57
CA ALA A 21 4.27 11.40 -26.45
C ALA A 21 3.79 11.93 -25.09
N ALA A 22 4.64 12.65 -24.37
CA ALA A 22 4.25 13.24 -23.09
C ALA A 22 2.98 14.08 -23.34
N PRO A 23 1.84 13.73 -22.72
CA PRO A 23 0.58 14.41 -23.01
C PRO A 23 0.71 15.89 -22.64
N GLU A 24 0.13 16.77 -23.45
CA GLU A 24 0.07 18.18 -23.11
C GLU A 24 -0.70 18.36 -21.79
N VAL A 25 -0.05 19.01 -20.84
CA VAL A 25 -0.58 19.19 -19.49
C VAL A 25 -1.46 20.43 -19.46
N THR A 26 -2.66 20.31 -20.05
CA THR A 26 -3.65 21.39 -20.07
C THR A 26 -4.69 21.18 -18.98
N GLY A 27 -5.04 22.25 -18.25
CA GLY A 27 -6.18 22.24 -17.31
C GLY A 27 -6.00 21.42 -16.01
N MET A 28 -4.82 21.39 -15.39
CA MET A 28 -4.56 20.62 -14.15
C MET A 28 -5.54 20.93 -13.00
N PHE A 29 -5.95 22.20 -12.85
CA PHE A 29 -6.96 22.57 -11.86
C PHE A 29 -8.31 21.88 -12.12
N ARG A 30 -8.70 21.68 -13.37
CA ARG A 30 -9.93 20.93 -13.71
C ARG A 30 -9.77 19.44 -13.39
N LYS A 31 -8.57 18.89 -13.60
CA LYS A 31 -8.24 17.49 -13.26
C LYS A 31 -8.23 17.22 -11.75
N LEU A 32 -7.93 18.22 -10.92
CA LEU A 32 -8.06 18.09 -9.46
C LEU A 32 -9.49 17.69 -9.06
N PHE A 33 -10.50 18.29 -9.70
CA PHE A 33 -11.90 17.99 -9.44
C PHE A 33 -12.42 16.72 -10.14
N GLU A 34 -11.61 16.10 -11.00
CA GLU A 34 -11.99 14.88 -11.72
C GLU A 34 -12.20 13.69 -10.78
N VAL A 35 -11.50 13.67 -9.64
CA VAL A 35 -11.63 12.65 -8.60
C VAL A 35 -13.07 12.56 -8.07
N PHE A 36 -13.79 13.69 -8.02
CA PHE A 36 -15.20 13.72 -7.59
C PHE A 36 -16.16 13.04 -8.59
N ARG A 37 -15.71 12.68 -9.79
CA ARG A 37 -16.49 11.86 -10.74
C ARG A 37 -16.53 10.38 -10.36
N TYR A 38 -15.71 9.97 -9.38
CA TYR A 38 -15.58 8.59 -8.91
C TYR A 38 -16.05 8.39 -7.46
N PRO A 39 -17.24 8.89 -7.06
CA PRO A 39 -17.67 8.88 -5.65
C PRO A 39 -17.83 7.47 -5.09
N LYS A 40 -18.22 6.51 -5.93
CA LYS A 40 -18.40 5.09 -5.55
C LYS A 40 -17.12 4.43 -5.08
N VAL A 41 -15.96 4.95 -5.50
CA VAL A 41 -14.66 4.42 -5.11
C VAL A 41 -13.96 5.35 -4.12
N LEU A 42 -14.07 6.66 -4.32
CA LEU A 42 -13.46 7.68 -3.48
C LEU A 42 -13.86 7.54 -1.99
N TYR A 43 -15.16 7.61 -1.68
CA TYR A 43 -15.60 7.64 -0.27
C TYR A 43 -15.33 6.32 0.47
N PRO A 44 -15.63 5.12 -0.10
CA PRO A 44 -15.32 3.87 0.56
C PRO A 44 -13.82 3.66 0.74
N SER A 45 -12.99 4.09 -0.22
CA SER A 45 -11.53 3.97 -0.11
C SER A 45 -10.96 4.91 0.95
N SER A 46 -11.44 6.15 1.03
CA SER A 46 -11.10 7.05 2.14
C SER A 46 -11.53 6.45 3.49
N LEU A 47 -12.69 5.80 3.57
CA LEU A 47 -13.13 5.12 4.80
C LEU A 47 -12.24 3.93 5.16
N PHE A 48 -11.78 3.14 4.18
CA PHE A 48 -10.75 2.12 4.43
C PHE A 48 -9.44 2.72 4.94
N GLY A 49 -9.05 3.89 4.42
CA GLY A 49 -7.91 4.65 4.93
C GLY A 49 -8.09 5.09 6.37
N VAL A 50 -9.20 5.76 6.69
CA VAL A 50 -9.49 6.24 8.05
C VAL A 50 -9.56 5.09 9.05
N THR A 51 -10.27 4.02 8.70
CA THR A 51 -10.39 2.85 9.60
C THR A 51 -9.05 2.15 9.80
N ALA A 52 -8.25 2.00 8.74
CA ALA A 52 -6.90 1.44 8.86
C ALA A 52 -5.96 2.33 9.69
N GLY A 53 -6.07 3.66 9.60
CA GLY A 53 -5.27 4.58 10.40
C GLY A 53 -5.64 4.55 11.89
N ILE A 54 -6.93 4.45 12.21
CA ILE A 54 -7.39 4.36 13.60
C ILE A 54 -6.95 3.05 14.25
N VAL A 55 -6.93 1.94 13.50
CA VAL A 55 -6.58 0.62 14.04
C VAL A 55 -5.06 0.46 14.08
N PRO A 56 -4.45 0.36 15.28
CA PRO A 56 -3.00 0.21 15.38
C PRO A 56 -2.51 -1.08 14.71
N GLY A 57 -1.53 -0.98 13.82
CA GLY A 57 -0.90 -2.12 13.17
C GLY A 57 -1.48 -2.56 11.83
N VAL A 58 -2.52 -1.90 11.29
CA VAL A 58 -3.02 -2.19 9.93
C VAL A 58 -2.14 -1.50 8.88
N GLY A 59 -1.81 -0.23 9.10
CA GLY A 59 -0.86 0.54 8.30
C GLY A 59 -1.36 0.92 6.90
N GLU A 60 -0.61 1.80 6.24
CA GLU A 60 -0.93 2.36 4.92
C GLU A 60 -1.04 1.30 3.81
N PHE A 61 -0.06 0.38 3.75
CA PHE A 61 0.06 -0.59 2.65
C PHE A 61 -1.15 -1.52 2.54
N LEU A 62 -1.66 -2.01 3.68
CA LEU A 62 -2.83 -2.90 3.70
C LEU A 62 -4.09 -2.16 3.29
N SER A 63 -4.25 -0.90 3.75
CA SER A 63 -5.40 -0.08 3.40
C SER A 63 -5.49 0.17 1.88
N GLN A 64 -4.37 0.58 1.27
CA GLN A 64 -4.29 0.80 -0.17
C GLN A 64 -4.59 -0.47 -0.97
N PHE A 65 -3.99 -1.60 -0.58
CA PHE A 65 -4.19 -2.86 -1.27
C PHE A 65 -5.64 -3.36 -1.16
N PHE A 66 -6.26 -3.21 0.01
CA PHE A 66 -7.65 -3.57 0.23
C PHE A 66 -8.59 -2.68 -0.57
N ALA A 67 -8.38 -1.35 -0.55
CA ALA A 67 -9.15 -0.40 -1.34
C ALA A 67 -9.03 -0.68 -2.84
N TYR A 68 -7.82 -0.96 -3.34
CA TYR A 68 -7.59 -1.34 -4.74
C TYR A 68 -8.31 -2.64 -5.11
N SER A 69 -8.17 -3.69 -4.30
CA SER A 69 -8.79 -4.99 -4.53
C SER A 69 -10.30 -4.92 -4.49
N TRP A 70 -10.85 -4.13 -3.55
CA TRP A 70 -12.27 -3.87 -3.46
C TRP A 70 -12.76 -3.10 -4.69
N ALA A 71 -12.07 -2.03 -5.09
CA ALA A 71 -12.38 -1.26 -6.28
C ALA A 71 -12.37 -2.13 -7.55
N GLN A 72 -11.40 -3.04 -7.68
CA GLN A 72 -11.34 -3.98 -8.79
C GLN A 72 -12.57 -4.91 -8.83
N LYS A 73 -13.00 -5.43 -7.68
CA LYS A 73 -14.16 -6.34 -7.59
C LYS A 73 -15.48 -5.66 -7.92
N VAL A 74 -15.64 -4.38 -7.57
CA VAL A 74 -16.88 -3.62 -7.79
C VAL A 74 -16.90 -2.85 -9.11
N SER A 75 -15.76 -2.74 -9.79
CA SER A 75 -15.66 -2.02 -11.05
C SER A 75 -16.37 -2.77 -12.19
N LYS A 76 -16.90 -2.01 -13.14
CA LYS A 76 -17.50 -2.55 -14.37
C LYS A 76 -16.46 -3.01 -15.39
N ALA A 77 -15.21 -2.57 -15.24
CA ALA A 77 -14.10 -2.86 -16.15
C ALA A 77 -12.84 -3.33 -15.38
N PRO A 78 -12.91 -4.47 -14.67
CA PRO A 78 -11.80 -5.00 -13.88
C PRO A 78 -10.53 -5.28 -14.71
N GLU A 79 -10.65 -5.47 -16.02
CA GLU A 79 -9.55 -5.73 -16.97
C GLU A 79 -8.64 -4.51 -17.23
N LEU A 80 -9.07 -3.31 -16.82
CA LEU A 80 -8.27 -2.09 -16.89
C LEU A 80 -7.35 -1.91 -15.66
N PHE A 81 -7.60 -2.67 -14.59
CA PHE A 81 -6.74 -2.64 -13.40
C PHE A 81 -5.37 -3.21 -13.75
N GLY A 82 -4.31 -2.53 -13.29
CA GLY A 82 -2.92 -2.77 -13.69
C GLY A 82 -2.52 -2.09 -15.01
N LYS A 83 -3.48 -1.53 -15.78
CA LYS A 83 -3.24 -0.79 -17.02
C LYS A 83 -3.55 0.72 -16.91
N GLY A 84 -3.72 1.22 -15.68
CA GLY A 84 -4.00 2.63 -15.41
C GLY A 84 -5.50 2.97 -15.27
N ALA A 85 -6.34 2.03 -14.83
CA ALA A 85 -7.74 2.31 -14.49
C ALA A 85 -7.86 3.48 -13.48
N PRO A 86 -8.63 4.55 -13.80
CA PRO A 86 -8.85 5.67 -12.88
C PRO A 86 -9.42 5.23 -11.53
N ASP A 87 -10.35 4.26 -11.53
CA ASP A 87 -10.93 3.69 -10.30
C ASP A 87 -9.84 3.15 -9.36
N GLY A 88 -8.85 2.42 -9.88
CA GLY A 88 -7.77 1.86 -9.08
C GLY A 88 -6.81 2.91 -8.53
N ILE A 89 -6.56 3.98 -9.30
CA ILE A 89 -5.73 5.11 -8.87
C ILE A 89 -6.45 5.88 -7.76
N VAL A 90 -7.71 6.25 -7.97
CA VAL A 90 -8.53 6.95 -6.98
C VAL A 90 -8.66 6.10 -5.70
N ALA A 91 -8.88 4.79 -5.81
CA ALA A 91 -8.97 3.91 -4.65
C ALA A 91 -7.69 3.94 -3.79
N SER A 92 -6.54 3.70 -4.44
CA SER A 92 -5.26 3.59 -3.74
C SER A 92 -4.85 4.92 -3.12
N GLU A 93 -4.96 6.01 -3.88
CA GLU A 93 -4.55 7.34 -3.41
C GLU A 93 -5.49 7.92 -2.35
N ALA A 94 -6.80 7.67 -2.45
CA ALA A 94 -7.75 8.11 -1.45
C ALA A 94 -7.56 7.35 -0.12
N ALA A 95 -7.33 6.04 -0.19
CA ALA A 95 -7.00 5.25 1.00
C ALA A 95 -5.69 5.72 1.62
N ASN A 96 -4.62 5.82 0.81
CA ASN A 96 -3.30 6.26 1.26
C ASN A 96 -3.35 7.60 2.01
N ASN A 97 -3.91 8.64 1.38
CA ASN A 97 -3.92 9.98 1.97
C ASN A 97 -4.84 10.11 3.20
N SER A 98 -5.74 9.15 3.42
CA SER A 98 -6.63 9.17 4.59
C SER A 98 -6.01 8.50 5.81
N VAL A 99 -4.96 7.67 5.66
CA VAL A 99 -4.32 6.97 6.78
C VAL A 99 -3.53 7.90 7.70
N PRO A 100 -2.58 8.75 7.22
CA PRO A 100 -1.75 9.58 8.10
C PRO A 100 -2.53 10.48 9.08
N PRO A 101 -3.57 11.24 8.66
CA PRO A 101 -4.34 12.05 9.61
C PRO A 101 -5.15 11.18 10.58
N ALA A 102 -5.64 10.01 10.16
CA ALA A 102 -6.36 9.10 11.02
C ALA A 102 -5.45 8.41 12.05
N ALA A 103 -4.20 8.11 11.68
CA ALA A 103 -3.20 7.51 12.56
C ALA A 103 -2.76 8.45 13.70
N MET A 104 -2.96 9.77 13.53
CA MET A 104 -2.74 10.74 14.61
C MET A 104 -3.77 10.64 15.74
N ILE A 105 -4.97 10.12 15.48
CA ILE A 105 -6.03 10.01 16.49
C ILE A 105 -5.58 9.11 17.66
N PRO A 106 -5.22 7.83 17.47
CA PRO A 106 -4.75 6.98 18.57
C PRO A 106 -3.41 7.44 19.14
N LEU A 107 -2.53 8.02 18.31
CA LEU A 107 -1.26 8.55 18.77
C LEU A 107 -1.47 9.69 19.78
N LEU A 108 -2.26 10.70 19.42
CA LEU A 108 -2.50 11.88 20.25
C LEU A 108 -3.37 11.57 21.46
N ALA A 109 -4.43 10.76 21.28
CA ALA A 109 -5.40 10.47 22.34
C ALA A 109 -4.90 9.43 23.34
N LEU A 110 -4.14 8.44 22.90
CA LEU A 110 -3.75 7.29 23.72
C LEU A 110 -2.24 7.14 23.89
N GLY A 111 -1.42 7.89 23.15
CA GLY A 111 0.02 7.69 23.10
C GLY A 111 0.44 6.38 22.42
N ILE A 112 -0.46 5.78 21.63
CA ILE A 112 -0.24 4.48 21.01
C ILE A 112 0.07 4.68 19.52
N PRO A 113 1.32 4.48 19.07
CA PRO A 113 1.64 4.57 17.66
C PRO A 113 1.06 3.37 16.89
N GLY A 114 0.43 3.66 15.75
CA GLY A 114 -0.16 2.66 14.87
C GLY A 114 0.84 2.02 13.92
N GLU A 115 1.85 2.78 13.48
CA GLU A 115 2.85 2.41 12.48
C GLU A 115 4.22 3.07 12.75
N GLU A 116 5.24 2.66 11.98
CA GLU A 116 6.63 3.09 12.17
C GLU A 116 6.78 4.63 12.14
N LEU A 117 6.07 5.33 11.23
CA LEU A 117 6.09 6.80 11.15
C LEU A 117 5.49 7.46 12.39
N THR A 118 4.34 6.99 12.87
CA THR A 118 3.75 7.52 14.12
C THR A 118 4.59 7.23 15.36
N ALA A 119 5.35 6.12 15.38
CA ALA A 119 6.30 5.83 16.46
C ALA A 119 7.50 6.80 16.45
N MET A 120 7.99 7.16 15.26
CA MET A 120 8.96 8.24 15.12
C MET A 120 8.39 9.57 15.60
N MET A 121 7.12 9.87 15.27
CA MET A 121 6.45 11.08 15.73
C MET A 121 6.30 11.16 17.24
N LEU A 122 6.07 10.04 17.93
CA LEU A 122 6.09 9.99 19.39
C LEU A 122 7.44 10.47 19.95
N THR A 123 8.55 10.08 19.32
CA THR A 123 9.90 10.54 19.69
C THR A 123 10.03 12.05 19.49
N VAL A 124 9.54 12.58 18.37
CA VAL A 124 9.55 14.03 18.08
C VAL A 124 8.72 14.80 19.11
N PHE A 125 7.54 14.32 19.47
CA PHE A 125 6.72 14.95 20.50
C PHE A 125 7.45 15.00 21.84
N TYR A 126 8.09 13.92 22.27
CA TYR A 126 8.87 13.93 23.51
C TYR A 126 10.06 14.90 23.47
N VAL A 127 10.76 15.03 22.34
CA VAL A 127 11.82 16.03 22.15
C VAL A 127 11.27 17.46 22.30
N HIS A 128 10.04 17.70 21.89
CA HIS A 128 9.34 18.98 22.04
C HIS A 128 8.55 19.11 23.35
N ASN A 129 8.76 18.24 24.34
CA ASN A 129 8.04 18.22 25.61
C ASN A 129 6.50 18.07 25.48
N VAL A 130 6.06 17.47 24.39
CA VAL A 130 4.66 17.10 24.16
C VAL A 130 4.49 15.64 24.54
N VAL A 131 3.61 15.37 25.50
CA VAL A 131 3.29 14.00 25.93
C VAL A 131 1.89 13.65 25.43
N PRO A 132 1.77 12.78 24.41
CA PRO A 132 0.47 12.34 23.93
C PRO A 132 -0.33 11.57 24.97
N GLY A 133 -1.65 11.68 24.92
CA GLY A 133 -2.59 11.10 25.87
C GLY A 133 -3.80 12.01 26.10
N PRO A 134 -4.78 11.58 26.93
CA PRO A 134 -5.97 12.38 27.20
C PRO A 134 -5.65 13.74 27.84
N GLY A 135 -4.57 13.80 28.63
CA GLY A 135 -4.06 15.04 29.23
C GLY A 135 -3.65 16.09 28.21
N LEU A 136 -3.15 15.69 27.02
CA LEU A 136 -2.76 16.63 25.97
C LEU A 136 -3.92 17.53 25.53
N PHE A 137 -5.13 16.96 25.43
CA PHE A 137 -6.33 17.69 25.04
C PHE A 137 -6.86 18.62 26.14
N ARG A 138 -6.53 18.31 27.40
CA ARG A 138 -6.92 19.12 28.56
C ARG A 138 -5.92 20.23 28.84
N ASP A 139 -4.63 19.90 28.82
CA ASP A 139 -3.54 20.74 29.30
C ASP A 139 -2.93 21.59 28.17
N GLN A 140 -3.03 21.14 26.92
CA GLN A 140 -2.53 21.85 25.73
C GLN A 140 -3.53 21.84 24.55
N PRO A 141 -4.79 22.30 24.75
CA PRO A 141 -5.80 22.31 23.68
C PRO A 141 -5.41 23.18 22.48
N GLU A 142 -4.65 24.25 22.73
CA GLU A 142 -4.10 25.10 21.67
C GLU A 142 -3.14 24.34 20.77
N PHE A 143 -2.22 23.55 21.34
CA PHE A 143 -1.30 22.71 20.55
C PHE A 143 -2.05 21.74 19.64
N VAL A 144 -3.04 21.02 20.20
CA VAL A 144 -3.83 20.05 19.43
C VAL A 144 -4.59 20.73 18.28
N THR A 145 -5.22 21.87 18.56
CA THR A 145 -5.98 22.62 17.55
C THR A 145 -5.06 23.19 16.48
N SER A 146 -3.92 23.77 16.86
CA SER A 146 -2.89 24.25 15.94
C SER A 146 -2.30 23.13 15.10
N LEU A 147 -2.10 21.94 15.66
CA LEU A 147 -1.61 20.77 14.94
C LEU A 147 -2.61 20.35 13.85
N TYR A 148 -3.89 20.18 14.18
CA TYR A 148 -4.91 19.82 13.18
C TYR A 148 -5.09 20.90 12.11
N LEU A 149 -5.05 22.18 12.50
CA LEU A 149 -5.09 23.29 11.54
C LEU A 149 -3.86 23.27 10.62
N SER A 150 -2.68 23.01 11.18
CA SER A 150 -1.43 22.89 10.42
C SER A 150 -1.47 21.71 9.45
N MET A 151 -2.05 20.57 9.85
CA MET A 151 -2.26 19.43 8.96
C MET A 151 -3.22 19.77 7.82
N LEU A 152 -4.28 20.54 8.08
CA LEU A 152 -5.20 21.01 7.04
C LEU A 152 -4.47 21.92 6.04
N ILE A 153 -3.74 22.91 6.55
CA ILE A 153 -2.95 23.83 5.72
C ILE A 153 -1.88 23.07 4.93
N LEU A 154 -1.20 22.10 5.56
CA LEU A 154 -0.19 21.26 4.91
C LEU A 154 -0.78 20.50 3.73
N ASN A 155 -2.00 19.96 3.85
CA ASN A 155 -2.68 19.31 2.72
C ASN A 155 -2.93 20.28 1.55
N VAL A 156 -3.29 21.53 1.83
CA VAL A 156 -3.42 22.56 0.79
C VAL A 156 -2.06 22.84 0.12
N LEU A 157 -0.99 22.96 0.91
CA LEU A 157 0.37 23.14 0.39
C LEU A 157 0.82 21.94 -0.45
N VAL A 158 0.52 20.72 -0.02
CA VAL A 158 0.80 19.48 -0.75
C VAL A 158 0.05 19.45 -2.08
N ILE A 159 -1.23 19.87 -2.12
CA ILE A 159 -1.99 19.97 -3.38
C ILE A 159 -1.33 20.97 -4.33
N ILE A 160 -0.95 22.16 -3.85
CA ILE A 160 -0.26 23.18 -4.66
C ILE A 160 1.07 22.62 -5.20
N PHE A 161 1.85 21.98 -4.33
CA PHE A 161 3.10 21.34 -4.69
C PHE A 161 2.90 20.24 -5.75
N LEU A 162 1.92 19.35 -5.57
CA LEU A 162 1.59 18.28 -6.51
C LEU A 162 1.14 18.83 -7.86
N LEU A 163 0.34 19.90 -7.89
CA LEU A 163 -0.07 20.56 -9.13
C LEU A 163 1.15 21.08 -9.89
N TYR A 164 2.11 21.72 -9.22
CA TYR A 164 3.35 22.17 -9.84
C TYR A 164 4.25 21.01 -10.28
N ALA A 165 4.50 20.05 -9.39
CA ALA A 165 5.39 18.91 -9.59
C ALA A 165 4.89 17.96 -10.69
N SER A 166 3.56 17.80 -10.85
CA SER A 166 2.97 16.91 -11.85
C SER A 166 3.41 17.24 -13.28
N ARG A 167 3.66 18.52 -13.60
CA ARG A 167 4.19 18.97 -14.90
C ARG A 167 5.56 18.37 -15.22
N PHE A 168 6.38 18.15 -14.18
CA PHE A 168 7.69 17.54 -14.30
C PHE A 168 7.58 16.02 -14.25
N MET A 169 6.72 15.49 -13.38
CA MET A 169 6.53 14.03 -13.22
C MET A 169 6.02 13.36 -14.50
N ILE A 170 5.15 14.02 -15.28
CA ILE A 170 4.68 13.48 -16.57
C ILE A 170 5.83 13.28 -17.57
N LYS A 171 6.88 14.12 -17.50
CA LYS A 171 8.06 13.97 -18.38
C LYS A 171 8.89 12.73 -18.05
N VAL A 172 8.76 12.17 -16.85
CA VAL A 172 9.44 10.92 -16.46
C VAL A 172 8.98 9.76 -17.35
N ILE A 173 7.73 9.78 -17.82
CA ILE A 173 7.18 8.74 -18.72
C ILE A 173 7.86 8.77 -20.10
N ALA A 174 8.46 9.90 -20.49
CA ALA A 174 9.20 10.01 -21.75
C ALA A 174 10.66 9.51 -21.65
N ILE A 175 11.16 9.26 -20.43
CA ILE A 175 12.51 8.72 -20.22
C ILE A 175 12.53 7.27 -20.72
N PRO A 176 13.55 6.84 -21.50
CA PRO A 176 13.63 5.47 -21.97
C PRO A 176 13.63 4.45 -20.81
N ASP A 177 12.94 3.33 -21.00
CA ASP A 177 12.76 2.27 -19.99
C ASP A 177 14.09 1.85 -19.36
N ARG A 178 15.16 1.73 -20.17
CA ARG A 178 16.50 1.37 -19.68
C ARG A 178 17.09 2.41 -18.73
N PHE A 179 16.99 3.70 -19.05
CA PHE A 179 17.47 4.77 -18.18
C PHE A 179 16.65 4.82 -16.88
N LEU A 180 15.33 4.68 -16.99
CA LEU A 180 14.45 4.59 -15.83
C LEU A 180 14.83 3.39 -14.94
N GLY A 181 15.13 2.24 -15.55
CA GLY A 181 15.62 1.04 -14.88
C GLY A 181 16.93 1.29 -14.11
N VAL A 182 17.93 1.94 -14.72
CA VAL A 182 19.20 2.29 -14.04
C VAL A 182 18.95 3.22 -12.86
N ILE A 183 18.10 4.23 -13.03
CA ILE A 183 17.76 5.18 -11.96
C ILE A 183 17.07 4.45 -10.80
N ILE A 184 16.06 3.63 -11.08
CA ILE A 184 15.35 2.85 -10.05
C ILE A 184 16.31 1.92 -9.32
N LEU A 185 17.20 1.23 -10.06
CA LEU A 185 18.18 0.32 -9.47
C LEU A 185 19.12 1.07 -8.52
N THR A 186 19.64 2.20 -8.97
CA THR A 186 20.59 3.02 -8.20
C THR A 186 19.95 3.58 -6.93
N LEU A 187 18.76 4.19 -7.07
CA LEU A 187 17.99 4.71 -5.93
C LEU A 187 17.58 3.60 -4.96
N SER A 188 17.25 2.41 -5.47
CA SER A 188 16.92 1.25 -4.61
C SER A 188 18.12 0.82 -3.76
N PHE A 189 19.33 0.76 -4.33
CA PHE A 189 20.53 0.42 -3.56
C PHE A 189 20.92 1.52 -2.58
N ILE A 190 20.83 2.79 -2.97
CA ILE A 190 21.06 3.92 -2.06
C ILE A 190 20.07 3.86 -0.88
N GLY A 191 18.78 3.62 -1.16
CA GLY A 191 17.76 3.52 -0.13
C GLY A 191 18.01 2.36 0.85
N VAL A 192 18.34 1.18 0.34
CA VAL A 192 18.68 0.02 1.19
C VAL A 192 19.93 0.29 2.02
N TYR A 193 20.97 0.87 1.42
CA TYR A 193 22.21 1.19 2.13
C TYR A 193 21.99 2.24 3.23
N SER A 194 21.20 3.28 2.96
CA SER A 194 20.94 4.40 3.90
C SER A 194 20.30 3.95 5.23
N LEU A 195 19.54 2.85 5.24
CA LEU A 195 18.86 2.39 6.46
C LEU A 195 19.82 1.90 7.55
N ARG A 196 20.91 1.22 7.18
CA ARG A 196 21.85 0.58 8.14
C ARG A 196 23.32 0.72 7.77
N ASN A 197 23.65 1.47 6.73
CA ASN A 197 24.99 1.58 6.14
C ASN A 197 25.64 0.20 5.88
N SER A 198 24.84 -0.77 5.42
CA SER A 198 25.25 -2.17 5.28
C SER A 198 25.27 -2.61 3.82
N PHE A 199 26.45 -3.03 3.34
CA PHE A 199 26.57 -3.60 2.00
C PHE A 199 25.93 -4.99 1.89
N SER A 200 25.88 -5.76 2.99
CA SER A 200 25.20 -7.05 3.03
C SER A 200 23.70 -6.92 2.74
N ASP A 201 23.08 -5.82 3.19
CA ASP A 201 21.68 -5.54 2.91
C ASP A 201 21.45 -5.27 1.42
N CYS A 202 22.38 -4.55 0.78
CA CYS A 202 22.38 -4.35 -0.66
C CYS A 202 22.48 -5.69 -1.41
N LEU A 203 23.42 -6.56 -1.01
CA LEU A 203 23.56 -7.88 -1.63
C LEU A 203 22.27 -8.70 -1.51
N LEU A 204 21.68 -8.75 -0.32
CA LEU A 204 20.41 -9.44 -0.07
C LEU A 204 19.27 -8.85 -0.93
N ALA A 205 19.19 -7.53 -1.02
CA ALA A 205 18.22 -6.85 -1.86
C ALA A 205 18.40 -7.19 -3.35
N GLY A 206 19.65 -7.33 -3.81
CA GLY A 206 20.01 -7.77 -5.15
C GLY A 206 19.56 -9.20 -5.44
N VAL A 207 19.85 -10.14 -4.53
CA VAL A 207 19.41 -11.55 -4.63
C VAL A 207 17.89 -11.66 -4.73
N PHE A 208 17.16 -10.99 -3.82
CA PHE A 208 15.69 -10.97 -3.88
C PHE A 208 15.16 -10.19 -5.09
N GLY A 209 15.92 -9.24 -5.62
CA GLY A 209 15.63 -8.55 -6.87
C GLY A 209 15.69 -9.48 -8.07
N LEU A 210 16.74 -10.30 -8.15
CA LEU A 210 16.90 -11.33 -9.18
C LEU A 210 15.81 -12.40 -9.07
N PHE A 211 15.54 -12.87 -7.85
CA PHE A 211 14.45 -13.81 -7.59
C PHE A 211 13.10 -13.25 -8.04
N GLY A 212 12.79 -12.00 -7.68
CA GLY A 212 11.57 -11.34 -8.14
C GLY A 212 11.51 -11.15 -9.66
N PHE A 213 12.65 -10.99 -10.33
CA PHE A 213 12.71 -10.92 -11.80
C PHE A 213 12.39 -12.27 -12.45
N ILE A 214 12.91 -13.36 -11.89
CA ILE A 214 12.60 -14.74 -12.33
C ILE A 214 11.10 -15.02 -12.17
N LEU A 215 10.52 -14.68 -11.01
CA LEU A 215 9.07 -14.85 -10.78
C LEU A 215 8.23 -14.14 -11.84
N LYS A 216 8.57 -12.90 -12.18
CA LYS A 216 7.87 -12.15 -13.24
C LYS A 216 8.00 -12.82 -14.61
N ARG A 217 9.18 -13.35 -14.96
CA ARG A 217 9.39 -14.09 -16.21
C ARG A 217 8.54 -15.36 -16.30
N LEU A 218 8.31 -16.02 -15.17
CA LEU A 218 7.44 -17.19 -15.06
C LEU A 218 5.95 -16.84 -14.96
N ASN A 219 5.57 -15.57 -15.07
CA ASN A 219 4.21 -15.07 -14.84
C ASN A 219 3.66 -15.41 -13.44
N LEU A 220 4.54 -15.60 -12.45
CA LEU A 220 4.17 -15.82 -11.07
C LEU A 220 3.94 -14.47 -10.37
N PRO A 221 2.82 -14.29 -9.65
CA PRO A 221 2.52 -13.04 -9.00
C PRO A 221 3.49 -12.80 -7.83
N ALA A 222 4.32 -11.77 -7.92
CA ALA A 222 5.21 -11.37 -6.83
C ALA A 222 4.47 -10.64 -5.69
N VAL A 223 3.30 -10.08 -5.99
CA VAL A 223 2.51 -9.25 -5.06
C VAL A 223 2.09 -10.03 -3.79
N PRO A 224 1.54 -11.27 -3.87
CA PRO A 224 1.23 -12.06 -2.68
C PRO A 224 2.45 -12.37 -1.81
N ILE A 225 3.64 -12.56 -2.39
CA ILE A 225 4.87 -12.82 -1.64
C ILE A 225 5.27 -11.56 -0.86
N VAL A 226 5.26 -10.40 -1.51
CA VAL A 226 5.54 -9.11 -0.85
C VAL A 226 4.53 -8.86 0.28
N LEU A 227 3.24 -9.08 -0.01
CA LEU A 227 2.17 -8.93 0.97
C LEU A 227 2.38 -9.88 2.17
N GLY A 228 2.74 -11.14 1.92
CA GLY A 228 3.03 -12.12 2.97
C GLY A 228 4.24 -11.75 3.83
N ILE A 229 5.32 -11.23 3.23
CA ILE A 229 6.51 -10.80 3.97
C ILE A 229 6.19 -9.57 4.86
N VAL A 230 5.47 -8.59 4.31
CA VAL A 230 5.10 -7.37 5.04
C VAL A 230 4.10 -7.71 6.16
N LEU A 231 3.01 -8.41 5.83
CA LEU A 231 1.99 -8.80 6.80
C LEU A 231 2.53 -9.79 7.83
N GLY A 232 3.39 -10.72 7.45
CA GLY A 232 4.00 -11.70 8.34
C GLY A 232 4.81 -11.03 9.45
N LYS A 233 5.67 -10.07 9.09
CA LYS A 233 6.46 -9.30 10.08
C LYS A 233 5.54 -8.52 11.04
N ILE A 234 4.49 -7.88 10.51
CA ILE A 234 3.52 -7.14 11.32
C ILE A 234 2.79 -8.10 12.27
N ALA A 235 2.25 -9.20 11.75
CA ALA A 235 1.54 -10.22 12.52
C ALA A 235 2.42 -10.80 13.63
N GLU A 236 3.66 -11.19 13.32
CA GLU A 236 4.61 -11.72 14.30
C GLU A 236 4.93 -10.70 15.39
N THR A 237 5.22 -9.45 15.00
CA THR A 237 5.57 -8.39 15.95
C THR A 237 4.41 -8.10 16.90
N LYS A 238 3.19 -8.02 16.38
CA LYS A 238 1.99 -7.75 17.18
C LYS A 238 1.60 -8.96 18.04
N PHE A 239 1.70 -10.17 17.49
CA PHE A 239 1.49 -11.41 18.24
C PHE A 239 2.45 -11.52 19.42
N ARG A 240 3.77 -11.32 19.20
CA ARG A 240 4.77 -11.34 20.26
C ARG A 240 4.52 -10.25 21.31
N SER A 241 4.17 -9.03 20.87
CA SER A 241 3.87 -7.92 21.78
C SER A 241 2.60 -8.15 22.60
N SER A 242 1.61 -8.85 22.04
CA SER A 242 0.37 -9.21 22.73
C SER A 242 0.57 -10.37 23.70
N MET A 243 1.26 -11.43 23.27
CA MET A 243 1.58 -12.61 24.09
C MET A 243 2.40 -12.24 25.33
N ALA A 244 3.26 -11.23 25.25
CA ALA A 244 4.00 -10.73 26.42
C ALA A 244 3.11 -10.06 27.50
N ARG A 245 1.81 -9.86 27.23
CA ARG A 245 0.86 -9.18 28.13
C ARG A 245 -0.23 -10.11 28.67
N VAL A 246 -0.18 -11.39 28.35
CA VAL A 246 -1.14 -12.42 28.76
C VAL A 246 -0.39 -13.64 29.28
N ASP A 247 -0.95 -14.33 30.27
CA ASP A 247 -0.33 -15.54 30.83
C ASP A 247 -0.66 -16.77 29.97
N SER A 248 -1.79 -16.74 29.26
CA SER A 248 -2.23 -17.77 28.33
C SER A 248 -2.78 -17.21 27.01
N PRO A 249 -2.69 -17.94 25.88
CA PRO A 249 -3.29 -17.49 24.61
C PRO A 249 -4.81 -17.30 24.68
N LEU A 250 -5.49 -18.00 25.60
CA LEU A 250 -6.95 -17.92 25.77
C LEU A 250 -7.39 -16.58 26.37
N GLU A 251 -6.57 -15.97 27.23
CA GLU A 251 -6.83 -14.63 27.81
C GLU A 251 -6.88 -13.53 26.74
N MET A 252 -6.26 -13.74 25.56
CA MET A 252 -6.43 -12.82 24.44
C MET A 252 -7.88 -12.79 23.94
N ILE A 253 -8.60 -13.91 24.02
CA ILE A 253 -9.97 -14.07 23.51
C ILE A 253 -11.00 -13.69 24.57
N ASP A 254 -10.68 -13.85 25.86
CA ASP A 254 -11.58 -13.55 26.98
C ASP A 254 -11.93 -12.05 27.10
N ARG A 255 -11.16 -11.17 26.45
CA ARG A 255 -11.49 -9.74 26.40
C ARG A 255 -12.65 -9.49 25.42
N PRO A 256 -13.70 -8.74 25.79
CA PRO A 256 -14.93 -8.65 25.00
C PRO A 256 -14.72 -8.14 23.56
N ILE A 257 -13.87 -7.14 23.36
CA ILE A 257 -13.55 -6.62 22.01
C ILE A 257 -12.75 -7.65 21.21
N ALA A 258 -11.76 -8.29 21.83
CA ALA A 258 -10.90 -9.25 21.17
C ALA A 258 -11.65 -10.54 20.81
N GLY A 259 -12.55 -11.01 21.68
CA GLY A 259 -13.44 -12.13 21.42
C GLY A 259 -14.38 -11.87 20.23
N VAL A 260 -14.97 -10.67 20.14
CA VAL A 260 -15.78 -10.29 18.97
C VAL A 260 -14.96 -10.27 17.69
N LEU A 261 -13.76 -9.69 17.71
CA LEU A 261 -12.85 -9.69 16.55
C LEU A 261 -12.43 -11.11 16.15
N PHE A 262 -12.12 -11.96 17.13
CA PHE A 262 -11.77 -13.36 16.89
C PHE A 262 -12.96 -14.12 16.27
N GLY A 263 -14.17 -13.92 16.78
CA GLY A 263 -15.39 -14.47 16.19
C GLY A 263 -15.61 -14.02 14.75
N LEU A 264 -15.37 -12.74 14.44
CA LEU A 264 -15.43 -12.22 13.07
C LEU A 264 -14.38 -12.86 12.16
N ILE A 265 -13.15 -13.08 12.65
CA ILE A 265 -12.11 -13.79 11.89
C ILE A 265 -12.57 -15.21 11.56
N ILE A 266 -13.08 -15.96 12.55
CA ILE A 266 -13.61 -17.31 12.34
C ILE A 266 -14.77 -17.30 11.33
N LEU A 267 -15.68 -16.34 11.44
CA LEU A 267 -16.80 -16.19 10.49
C LEU A 267 -16.29 -15.96 9.06
N VAL A 268 -15.33 -15.05 8.86
CA VAL A 268 -14.76 -14.76 7.54
C VAL A 268 -14.06 -16.01 6.98
N LEU A 269 -13.32 -16.76 7.81
CA LEU A 269 -12.68 -18.00 7.40
C LEU A 269 -13.70 -19.07 7.00
N ILE A 270 -14.80 -19.22 7.75
CA ILE A 270 -15.89 -20.15 7.42
C ILE A 270 -16.54 -19.75 6.09
N VAL A 271 -16.90 -18.47 5.92
CA VAL A 271 -17.49 -17.97 4.67
C VAL A 271 -16.56 -18.21 3.48
N HIS A 272 -15.26 -17.95 3.65
CA HIS A 272 -14.27 -18.18 2.61
C HIS A 272 -14.14 -19.67 2.27
N PHE A 273 -14.07 -20.55 3.27
CA PHE A 273 -13.90 -21.99 3.08
C PHE A 273 -15.16 -22.65 2.48
N VAL A 274 -16.35 -22.20 2.89
CA VAL A 274 -17.62 -22.63 2.28
C VAL A 274 -17.75 -22.12 0.85
N GLY A 275 -17.29 -20.90 0.56
CA GLY A 275 -17.23 -20.34 -0.79
C GLY A 275 -16.32 -21.16 -1.72
N LEU A 276 -15.11 -21.52 -1.25
CA LEU A 276 -14.18 -22.37 -2.00
C LEU A 276 -14.78 -23.75 -2.34
N ARG A 277 -15.54 -24.35 -1.42
CA ARG A 277 -16.23 -25.62 -1.67
C ARG A 277 -17.37 -25.53 -2.69
N ARG A 278 -17.90 -24.33 -2.97
CA ARG A 278 -19.00 -24.11 -3.93
C ARG A 278 -18.51 -23.72 -5.34
N SER A 279 -17.22 -23.41 -5.51
CA SER A 279 -16.60 -23.04 -6.80
C SER A 279 -15.65 -24.11 -7.41
N PRO A 280 -15.97 -25.42 -7.49
CA PRO A 280 -15.17 -26.35 -8.30
C PRO A 280 -15.09 -25.95 -9.79
N THR A 281 -16.10 -25.27 -10.33
CA THR A 281 -16.22 -24.93 -11.75
C THR A 281 -15.22 -23.85 -12.22
N ASP A 282 -14.70 -23.02 -11.30
CA ASP A 282 -13.79 -21.92 -11.65
C ASP A 282 -12.32 -22.38 -11.79
N LEU A 283 -11.95 -23.49 -11.15
CA LEU A 283 -10.61 -24.07 -11.25
C LEU A 283 -10.41 -24.79 -12.59
N GLU A 284 -11.42 -25.50 -13.08
CA GLU A 284 -11.41 -26.10 -14.43
C GLU A 284 -11.32 -25.01 -15.53
N GLN A 285 -12.06 -23.90 -15.38
CA GLN A 285 -11.97 -22.77 -16.33
C GLN A 285 -10.64 -22.02 -16.28
N PHE A 286 -9.96 -22.00 -15.13
CA PHE A 286 -8.62 -21.41 -15.02
C PHE A 286 -7.58 -22.28 -15.72
N ASP A 287 -7.67 -23.61 -15.58
CA ASP A 287 -6.77 -24.58 -16.22
C ASP A 287 -6.97 -24.59 -17.75
N ASP A 288 -8.22 -24.57 -18.23
CA ASP A 288 -8.54 -24.50 -19.66
C ASP A 288 -8.01 -23.22 -20.32
N LYS A 289 -8.13 -22.07 -19.65
CA LYS A 289 -7.59 -20.80 -20.15
C LYS A 289 -6.05 -20.79 -20.20
N LEU A 290 -5.40 -21.51 -19.30
CA LEU A 290 -3.94 -21.65 -19.25
C LEU A 290 -3.44 -22.55 -20.38
N HIS A 291 -4.17 -23.64 -20.66
CA HIS A 291 -3.92 -24.52 -21.80
C HIS A 291 -4.12 -23.82 -23.15
N ASP A 292 -5.19 -23.06 -23.33
CA ASP A 292 -5.45 -22.32 -24.57
C ASP A 292 -4.46 -21.16 -24.79
N ALA A 293 -4.06 -20.45 -23.73
CA ALA A 293 -3.06 -19.39 -23.82
C ALA A 293 -1.67 -19.92 -24.21
N ASN A 294 -1.30 -21.11 -23.72
CA ASN A 294 -0.06 -21.78 -24.13
C ASN A 294 -0.14 -22.30 -25.57
N LYS A 295 -1.29 -22.83 -26.00
CA LYS A 295 -1.48 -23.33 -27.37
C LYS A 295 -1.39 -22.23 -28.43
N LYS A 296 -1.95 -21.05 -28.16
CA LYS A 296 -1.82 -19.86 -29.04
C LYS A 296 -0.38 -19.36 -29.14
N ARG A 297 0.38 -19.37 -28.04
CA ARG A 297 1.80 -18.97 -28.08
C ARG A 297 2.67 -19.90 -28.93
N ILE A 298 2.40 -21.20 -28.88
CA ILE A 298 3.15 -22.19 -29.68
C ILE A 298 2.84 -22.05 -31.17
N SER A 299 1.64 -21.60 -31.57
CA SER A 299 1.34 -21.37 -32.99
C SER A 299 1.84 -20.03 -33.53
N ASP A 300 2.04 -19.02 -32.68
CA ASP A 300 2.54 -17.70 -33.10
C ASP A 300 4.08 -17.67 -33.22
N ASP A 301 4.77 -18.65 -32.61
CA ASP A 301 6.24 -18.83 -32.66
C ASP A 301 6.70 -19.88 -33.71
N ALA A 302 5.78 -20.47 -34.49
CA ALA A 302 6.05 -21.46 -35.56
C ALA A 302 5.76 -20.88 -36.96
#